data_AF-A0A9E3H2P0-F1
#
_entry.id   AF-A0A9E3H2P0-F1
#
_cell.length_a   1.000
_cell.length_b   1.000
_cell.length_c   1.000
_cell.angle_alpha   90.00
_cell.angle_beta   90.00
_cell.angle_gamma   90.00
#
_symmetry.space_group_name_H-M   'P 1'
#
loop_
_entity.id
_entity.type
_entity.pdbx_description
1 polymer ?
#
loop_
_entity_poly.entity_id
_entity_poly.type
_entity_poly.pdbx_seq_one_letter_code
_entity_poly.pdbx_strand_id
1 'polypeptide(L)' 'MTKDSDFVDLVERLGSPPKIIWLTCGNTSNAKLREILSATLLKALELLNTGESLVEISGD' A
#
# COMPACT_ATOMS: atom_id res chain seq x y z
N MET A 1 16.98 -4.25 11.04
CA MET A 1 16.92 -3.95 9.60
C MET A 1 15.74 -4.71 9.03
N THR A 2 14.60 -4.05 8.90
CA THR A 2 13.38 -4.62 8.30
C THR A 2 13.45 -4.40 6.80
N LYS A 3 13.61 -5.48 6.03
CA LYS A 3 13.83 -5.50 4.57
C LYS A 3 12.66 -4.94 3.75
N ASP A 4 11.54 -4.61 4.40
CA ASP A 4 10.33 -4.18 3.72
C ASP A 4 10.45 -2.72 3.26
N SER A 5 11.15 -1.85 4.01
CA SER A 5 11.36 -0.44 3.63
C SER A 5 12.14 -0.29 2.32
N ASP A 6 12.97 -1.28 1.98
CA ASP A 6 13.77 -1.26 0.76
C ASP A 6 12.90 -1.17 -0.51
N PHE A 7 11.67 -1.69 -0.47
CA PHE A 7 10.73 -1.61 -1.60
C PHE A 7 10.11 -0.21 -1.77
N VAL A 8 9.84 0.48 -0.66
CA VAL A 8 9.37 1.87 -0.67
C VAL A 8 10.47 2.77 -1.21
N ASP A 9 11.67 2.62 -0.68
CA ASP A 9 12.85 3.39 -1.10
C ASP A 9 13.23 3.12 -2.57
N LEU A 10 13.04 1.88 -3.04
CA LEU A 10 13.26 1.52 -4.44
C LEU A 10 12.25 2.19 -5.38
N VAL A 11 10.97 2.25 -5.01
CA VAL A 11 9.94 2.89 -5.84
C VAL A 11 10.04 4.42 -5.80
N GLU A 12 10.38 5.01 -4.66
CA GLU A 12 10.68 6.44 -4.57
C GLU A 12 11.89 6.83 -5.45
N ARG A 13 12.93 6.00 -5.49
CA ARG A 13 14.18 6.31 -6.22
C ARG A 13 14.16 5.96 -7.70
N LEU A 14 13.47 4.89 -8.11
CA LEU A 14 13.46 4.41 -9.50
C LEU A 14 12.26 4.93 -10.31
N GLY A 15 11.21 5.39 -9.65
CA GLY A 15 9.95 5.73 -10.30
C GLY A 15 9.22 4.49 -10.84
N SER A 16 7.98 4.69 -11.30
CA SER A 16 7.17 3.60 -11.86
C SER A 16 7.81 3.04 -13.14
N PRO A 17 7.78 1.71 -13.38
CA PRO A 17 7.10 0.64 -12.62
C PRO A 17 8.05 -0.19 -11.72
N PRO A 18 7.61 -0.73 -10.55
CA PRO A 18 6.25 -1.13 -10.16
C PRO A 18 5.45 -0.14 -9.27
N LYS A 19 4.12 -0.30 -9.22
CA LYS A 19 3.21 0.43 -8.30
C LYS A 19 3.02 -0.37 -7.01
N ILE A 20 3.13 0.26 -5.84
CA ILE A 20 3.05 -0.41 -4.53
C ILE A 20 1.86 0.08 -3.72
N ILE A 21 1.15 -0.86 -3.08
CA ILE A 21 0.18 -0.57 -2.01
C ILE A 21 0.81 -1.05 -0.70
N TRP A 22 1.01 -0.13 0.22
CA TRP A 22 1.63 -0.39 1.51
C TRP A 22 0.56 -0.50 2.61
N LEU A 23 0.45 -1.65 3.27
CA LEU A 23 -0.59 -1.91 4.27
C LEU A 23 0.00 -1.84 5.68
N THR A 24 -0.40 -0.82 6.45
CA THR A 24 0.03 -0.57 7.83
C THR A 24 -1.12 -0.77 8.82
N CYS A 25 -1.77 -1.93 8.74
CA CYS A 25 -2.90 -2.31 9.61
C CYS A 25 -2.51 -3.13 10.85
N GLY A 26 -1.21 -3.26 11.14
CA GLY A 26 -0.69 -4.06 12.25
C GLY A 26 -1.06 -5.55 12.16
N ASN A 27 -0.91 -6.27 13.28
CA ASN A 27 -1.37 -7.65 13.36
C ASN A 27 -2.88 -7.67 13.58
N THR A 28 -3.63 -7.84 12.50
CA THR A 28 -5.10 -7.87 12.52
C THR A 28 -5.63 -9.20 12.02
N SER A 29 -6.89 -9.51 12.32
CA SER A 29 -7.52 -10.73 11.81
C SER A 29 -7.73 -10.64 10.29
N ASN A 30 -7.68 -11.78 9.60
CA ASN A 30 -8.01 -11.83 8.16
C ASN A 30 -9.39 -11.23 7.84
N ALA A 31 -10.35 -11.33 8.77
CA ALA A 31 -11.68 -10.74 8.61
C ALA A 31 -11.62 -9.21 8.60
N LYS A 32 -10.89 -8.62 9.56
CA LYS A 32 -10.71 -7.17 9.65
C LYS A 32 -9.86 -6.62 8.49
N LEU A 33 -8.83 -7.37 8.08
CA LEU A 33 -8.04 -7.05 6.89
C LEU A 33 -8.91 -7.00 5.63
N ARG A 34 -9.81 -7.97 5.44
CA ARG A 34 -10.75 -7.98 4.31
C ARG A 34 -11.71 -6.81 4.35
N GLU A 35 -12.21 -6.43 5.53
CA GLU A 35 -13.09 -5.26 5.68
C GLU A 35 -12.37 -3.97 5.26
N ILE A 36 -11.15 -3.77 5.77
CA ILE A 36 -10.32 -2.60 5.44
C ILE A 36 -10.03 -2.57 3.94
N LEU A 37 -9.51 -3.66 3.37
CA LEU A 37 -9.20 -3.73 1.95
C LEU A 37 -10.43 -3.54 1.07
N SER A 38 -11.58 -4.11 1.42
CA SER A 38 -12.79 -3.94 0.62
C SER A 38 -13.24 -2.49 0.55
N ALA A 39 -13.00 -1.70 1.61
CA ALA A 39 -13.34 -0.28 1.66
C ALA A 39 -12.28 0.63 1.01
N THR A 40 -10.99 0.29 1.10
CA THR A 40 -9.89 1.19 0.73
C THR A 40 -9.19 0.82 -0.59
N LEU A 41 -9.28 -0.43 -1.04
CA LEU A 41 -8.56 -0.93 -2.22
C LEU A 41 -8.94 -0.18 -3.50
N LEU A 42 -10.24 0.09 -3.71
CA LEU A 42 -10.70 0.84 -4.90
C LEU A 42 -10.10 2.24 -4.95
N LYS A 43 -10.12 2.95 -3.81
CA LYS A 43 -9.52 4.28 -3.68
C LYS A 43 -8.00 4.24 -3.89
N ALA A 44 -7.33 3.20 -3.38
CA ALA A 44 -5.90 3.05 -3.58
C ALA A 44 -5.54 2.80 -5.04
N LEU A 45 -6.34 2.01 -5.76
CA LEU A 45 -6.17 1.79 -7.20
C LEU A 45 -6.43 3.06 -8.02
N GLU A 46 -7.41 3.88 -7.64
CA GLU A 46 -7.63 5.19 -8.26
C GLU A 46 -6.42 6.10 -8.09
N LEU A 47 -5.87 6.22 -6.89
CA LEU A 47 -4.67 7.02 -6.61
C LEU A 47 -3.47 6.52 -7.43
N LEU A 48 -3.28 5.20 -7.49
CA LEU A 48 -2.25 4.59 -8.33
C LEU A 48 -2.46 4.90 -9.82
N ASN A 49 -3.71 4.99 -10.29
CA ASN A 49 -4.02 5.35 -11.67
C ASN A 49 -3.88 6.85 -11.95
N THR A 50 -4.00 7.71 -10.95
CA THR A 50 -3.76 9.16 -11.09
C THR A 50 -2.28 9.54 -11.16
N GLY A 51 -1.37 8.58 -10.97
CA GLY A 51 0.08 8.77 -11.11
C GLY A 51 0.86 8.56 -9.82
N GLU A 52 0.18 8.25 -8.71
CA GLU A 52 0.87 7.87 -7.48
C GLU A 52 1.58 6.52 -7.69
N SER A 53 2.83 6.45 -7.25
CA SER A 53 3.63 5.21 -7.35
C SER A 53 3.55 4.36 -6.08
N LEU A 54 3.15 4.98 -4.97
CA LEU A 54 3.01 4.38 -3.65
C LEU A 54 1.73 4.87 -2.99
N VAL A 55 0.89 3.97 -2.51
CA VAL A 55 -0.29 4.31 -1.71
C VAL A 55 -0.27 3.54 -0.40
N GLU A 56 -0.35 4.27 0.71
CA GLU A 56 -0.47 3.67 2.03
C GLU A 56 -1.94 3.49 2.44
N ILE A 57 -2.25 2.33 3.00
CA ILE A 57 -3.52 1.99 3.62
C ILE A 57 -3.24 1.63 5.08
N SER A 58 -3.58 2.54 6.00
CA SER A 58 -3.60 2.29 7.43
C SER A 58 -4.96 1.75 7.87
N GLY A 59 -4.94 0.83 8.83
CA GLY A 59 -6.14 0.26 9.43
C GLY A 59 -6.21 0.62 10.90
N ASP A 60 -6.63 1.85 11.21
CA ASP A 60 -7.04 2.26 12.57
C ASP A 60 -8.39 1.65 12.95
#